data_AF-A0A349ZX69-F1
#
_entry.id   AF-A0A349ZX69-F1
#
_cell.length_a   1.000
_cell.length_b   1.000
_cell.length_c   1.000
_cell.angle_alpha   90.00
_cell.angle_beta   90.00
_cell.angle_gamma   90.00
#
_symmetry.space_group_name_H-M   'P 1'
#
loop_
_entity.id
_entity.type
_entity.pdbx_description
1 polymer ?
#
loop_
_entity_poly.entity_id
_entity_poly.type
_entity_poly.pdbx_seq_one_letter_code
_entity_poly.pdbx_strand_id
1 'polypeptide(L)'
;MYLKLLSFELKSFFRNPQFAGKLVLKILMAFGFIWLGLTFVGLAAGSFYFIKDKMQQDPLLVFSSFFLYYAVLDLLVRYFMQPMPTQNIKPFLTQNIRRTTLVNYTILKIFFHFFNWGYLLFVIPFAVLLIADGGYSIPGVLMFSVGIMFVFYFNNFLNILLNKKDKVLYAVAAVVIALGAADYYGYIPLSTWSGKIFYALYSVPGAFLIPVVLAGVVAYLAYRNILENFYL
;
A
#
# COMPACT_ATOMS: atom_id res chain seq x y z
N MET A 1 -9.29 -9.08 -23.79
CA MET A 1 -7.91 -8.64 -24.08
C MET A 1 -7.04 -8.55 -22.82
N TYR A 2 -7.50 -7.85 -21.77
CA TYR A 2 -6.76 -7.70 -20.49
C TYR A 2 -6.40 -9.04 -19.81
N LEU A 3 -7.34 -9.99 -19.73
CA LEU A 3 -7.09 -11.34 -19.22
C LEU A 3 -6.00 -12.09 -20.01
N LYS A 4 -5.91 -11.84 -21.32
CA LYS A 4 -4.88 -12.46 -22.19
C LYS A 4 -3.49 -11.91 -21.88
N LEU A 5 -3.37 -10.60 -21.61
CA LEU A 5 -2.12 -9.97 -21.17
C LEU A 5 -1.68 -10.48 -19.79
N LEU A 6 -2.61 -10.55 -18.82
CA LEU A 6 -2.33 -11.17 -17.51
C LEU A 6 -1.91 -12.64 -17.66
N SER A 7 -2.52 -13.38 -18.59
CA SER A 7 -2.14 -14.78 -18.85
C SER A 7 -0.75 -14.91 -19.47
N PHE A 8 -0.31 -13.95 -20.29
CA PHE A 8 1.04 -13.94 -20.83
C PHE A 8 2.08 -13.64 -19.77
N GLU A 9 1.76 -12.79 -18.80
CA GLU A 9 2.63 -12.51 -17.66
C GLU A 9 2.81 -13.75 -16.78
N LEU A 10 1.70 -14.42 -16.41
CA LEU A 10 1.76 -15.72 -15.72
C LEU A 10 2.57 -16.74 -16.51
N LYS A 11 2.29 -16.91 -17.81
CA LYS A 11 3.05 -17.86 -18.67
C LYS A 11 4.53 -17.48 -18.79
N SER A 12 4.87 -16.20 -18.79
CA SER A 12 6.26 -15.73 -18.83
C SER A 12 7.01 -16.05 -17.54
N PHE A 13 6.34 -15.95 -16.40
CA PHE A 13 6.85 -16.37 -15.10
C PHE A 13 7.17 -17.88 -15.10
N PHE A 14 6.26 -18.71 -15.62
CA PHE A 14 6.46 -20.16 -15.72
C PHE A 14 7.44 -20.61 -16.82
N ARG A 15 7.58 -19.87 -17.93
CA ARG A 15 8.47 -20.20 -19.06
C ARG A 15 9.91 -19.68 -18.92
N ASN A 16 10.23 -18.91 -17.88
CA ASN A 16 11.59 -18.40 -17.69
C ASN A 16 12.57 -19.60 -17.67
N PRO A 17 13.63 -19.67 -18.50
CA PRO A 17 14.57 -20.79 -18.53
C PRO A 17 15.25 -21.05 -17.18
N GLN A 18 15.34 -20.03 -16.32
CA GLN A 18 15.83 -20.16 -14.94
C GLN A 18 14.81 -20.83 -13.99
N PHE A 19 13.57 -21.02 -14.43
CA PHE A 19 12.45 -21.54 -13.65
C PHE A 19 12.56 -23.06 -13.42
N ALA A 20 13.16 -23.82 -14.35
CA ALA A 20 13.36 -25.26 -14.18
C ALA A 20 14.60 -25.61 -13.34
N GLY A 21 15.68 -24.82 -13.45
CA GLY A 21 16.97 -25.13 -12.80
C GLY A 21 17.11 -24.73 -11.32
N LYS A 22 16.15 -24.01 -10.74
CA LYS A 22 16.28 -23.41 -9.38
C LYS A 22 15.21 -23.89 -8.40
N LEU A 23 14.96 -25.21 -8.32
CA LEU A 23 13.99 -25.79 -7.37
C LEU A 23 14.27 -25.35 -5.92
N VAL A 24 15.53 -25.37 -5.50
CA VAL A 24 15.97 -24.89 -4.17
C VAL A 24 15.59 -23.43 -3.96
N LEU A 25 15.81 -22.55 -4.95
CA LEU A 25 15.41 -21.14 -4.85
C LEU A 25 13.89 -21.00 -4.71
N LYS A 26 13.09 -21.83 -5.36
CA LYS A 26 11.62 -21.79 -5.23
C LYS A 26 11.14 -22.22 -3.86
N ILE A 27 11.74 -23.27 -3.30
CA ILE A 27 11.45 -23.72 -1.93
C ILE A 27 11.83 -22.61 -0.95
N LEU A 28 13.00 -21.99 -1.11
CA LEU A 28 13.42 -20.86 -0.30
C LEU A 28 12.49 -19.64 -0.45
N MET A 29 12.04 -19.32 -1.67
CA MET A 29 11.07 -18.25 -1.90
C MET A 29 9.73 -18.54 -1.22
N ALA A 30 9.21 -19.77 -1.33
CA ALA A 30 7.98 -20.18 -0.67
C ALA A 30 8.10 -20.08 0.86
N PHE A 31 9.22 -20.56 1.41
CA PHE A 31 9.53 -20.41 2.84
C PHE A 31 9.59 -18.93 3.24
N GLY A 32 10.22 -18.08 2.42
CA GLY A 32 10.27 -16.64 2.65
C GLY A 32 8.89 -15.99 2.69
N PHE A 33 7.97 -16.36 1.78
CA PHE A 33 6.59 -15.84 1.80
C PHE A 33 5.80 -16.31 3.02
N ILE A 34 5.94 -17.58 3.42
CA ILE A 34 5.30 -18.11 4.63
C ILE A 34 5.84 -17.40 5.87
N TRP A 35 7.17 -17.27 5.96
CA TRP A 35 7.85 -16.57 7.06
C TRP A 35 7.39 -15.12 7.18
N LEU A 36 7.29 -14.42 6.04
CA LEU A 36 6.77 -13.05 5.99
C LEU A 36 5.33 -12.98 6.49
N GLY A 37 4.46 -13.88 6.01
CA GLY A 37 3.07 -13.98 6.45
C GLY A 37 2.95 -14.20 7.96
N LEU A 38 3.68 -15.18 8.51
CA LEU A 38 3.73 -15.45 9.94
C LEU A 38 4.24 -14.26 10.75
N THR A 39 5.24 -13.55 10.23
CA THR A 39 5.77 -12.34 10.88
C THR A 39 4.71 -11.24 10.96
N PHE A 40 3.97 -10.97 9.89
CA PHE A 40 2.92 -9.96 9.90
C PHE A 40 1.73 -10.34 10.80
N VAL A 41 1.33 -11.61 10.82
CA VAL A 41 0.32 -12.13 11.75
C VAL A 41 0.80 -11.96 13.20
N GLY A 42 2.05 -12.33 13.48
CA GLY A 42 2.67 -12.16 14.80
C GLY A 42 2.78 -10.70 15.21
N LEU A 43 3.10 -9.79 14.29
CA LEU A 43 3.11 -8.35 14.54
C LEU A 43 1.71 -7.81 14.82
N ALA A 44 0.68 -8.28 14.10
CA ALA A 44 -0.70 -7.88 14.33
C ALA A 44 -1.18 -8.32 15.71
N ALA A 45 -0.96 -9.59 16.08
CA ALA A 45 -1.29 -10.11 17.39
C ALA A 45 -0.48 -9.43 18.50
N GLY A 46 0.83 -9.32 18.32
CA GLY A 46 1.75 -8.71 19.27
C GLY A 46 1.40 -7.25 19.55
N SER A 47 1.14 -6.46 18.50
CA SER A 47 0.73 -5.05 18.67
C SER A 47 -0.63 -4.94 19.35
N PHE A 48 -1.62 -5.75 18.96
CA PHE A 48 -2.95 -5.74 19.58
C PHE A 48 -2.89 -6.05 21.08
N TYR A 49 -2.32 -7.20 21.48
CA TYR A 49 -2.26 -7.60 22.89
C TYR A 49 -1.31 -6.72 23.71
N PHE A 50 -0.21 -6.24 23.13
CA PHE A 50 0.67 -5.30 23.83
C PHE A 50 -0.07 -4.01 24.18
N ILE A 51 -0.78 -3.41 23.22
CA ILE A 51 -1.50 -2.17 23.47
C ILE A 51 -2.68 -2.39 24.43
N LYS A 52 -3.45 -3.46 24.22
CA LYS A 52 -4.63 -3.78 25.03
C LYS A 52 -4.25 -4.15 26.47
N ASP A 53 -3.30 -5.08 26.66
CA ASP A 53 -3.06 -5.71 27.96
C ASP A 53 -1.94 -5.01 28.75
N LYS A 54 -0.90 -4.51 28.07
CA LYS A 54 0.23 -3.82 28.74
C LYS A 54 0.00 -2.32 28.85
N MET A 55 -0.44 -1.67 27.77
CA MET A 55 -0.67 -0.22 27.79
C MET A 55 -2.06 0.16 28.29
N GLN A 56 -3.01 -0.79 28.32
CA GLN A 56 -4.41 -0.55 28.72
C GLN A 56 -5.06 0.59 27.91
N GLN A 57 -4.73 0.66 26.62
CA GLN A 57 -5.22 1.67 25.69
C GLN A 57 -6.02 1.02 24.56
N ASP A 58 -6.82 1.85 23.86
CA ASP A 58 -7.54 1.45 22.65
C ASP A 58 -6.53 1.09 21.53
N PRO A 59 -6.45 -0.20 21.09
CA PRO A 59 -5.50 -0.63 20.08
C PRO A 59 -5.67 0.06 18.74
N LEU A 60 -6.92 0.38 18.35
CA LEU A 60 -7.23 1.01 17.09
C LEU A 60 -6.83 2.50 17.09
N LEU A 61 -7.03 3.19 18.21
CA LEU A 61 -6.63 4.59 18.38
C LEU A 61 -5.10 4.73 18.36
N VAL A 62 -4.39 3.87 19.08
CA VAL A 62 -2.92 3.87 19.07
C VAL A 62 -2.39 3.57 17.67
N PHE A 63 -2.92 2.54 17.00
CA PHE A 63 -2.58 2.26 15.60
C PHE A 63 -2.83 3.49 14.69
N SER A 64 -4.00 4.13 14.82
CA SER A 64 -4.37 5.32 14.05
C SER A 64 -3.42 6.50 14.31
N SER A 65 -2.86 6.60 15.51
CA SER A 65 -1.95 7.69 15.91
C SER A 65 -0.59 7.59 15.23
N PHE A 66 -0.14 6.36 14.92
CA PHE A 66 1.10 6.13 14.17
C PHE A 66 0.90 6.00 12.65
N PHE A 67 -0.36 5.88 12.19
CA PHE A 67 -0.63 5.53 10.80
C PHE A 67 -0.18 6.60 9.79
N LEU A 68 -0.22 7.90 10.13
CA LEU A 68 0.30 8.95 9.24
C LEU A 68 1.80 8.75 8.95
N TYR A 69 2.60 8.46 9.99
CA TYR A 69 4.02 8.17 9.83
C TYR A 69 4.25 6.95 8.95
N TYR A 70 3.47 5.89 9.19
CA TYR A 70 3.52 4.69 8.38
C TYR A 70 3.17 4.95 6.91
N ALA A 71 2.09 5.71 6.65
CA ALA A 71 1.67 6.05 5.29
C ALA A 71 2.74 6.85 4.54
N VAL A 72 3.43 7.77 5.21
CA VAL A 72 4.51 8.50 4.55
C VAL A 72 5.74 7.61 4.33
N LEU A 73 6.13 6.81 5.31
CA LEU A 73 7.23 5.86 5.17
C LEU A 73 6.95 4.88 4.02
N ASP A 74 5.72 4.38 3.91
CA ASP A 74 5.24 3.55 2.81
C ASP A 74 5.44 4.25 1.45
N LEU A 75 5.08 5.54 1.32
CA LEU A 75 5.32 6.31 0.11
C LEU A 75 6.81 6.38 -0.25
N LEU A 76 7.68 6.66 0.73
CA LEU A 76 9.14 6.73 0.52
C LEU A 76 9.71 5.38 0.10
N VAL A 77 9.36 4.31 0.82
CA VAL A 77 9.82 2.95 0.53
C VAL A 77 9.36 2.51 -0.86
N ARG A 78 8.09 2.78 -1.23
CA ARG A 78 7.58 2.49 -2.57
C ARG A 78 8.35 3.23 -3.65
N TYR A 79 8.68 4.49 -3.45
CA TYR A 79 9.42 5.26 -4.46
C TYR A 79 10.75 4.60 -4.83
N PHE A 80 11.49 4.10 -3.83
CA PHE A 80 12.79 3.46 -4.06
C PHE A 80 12.70 1.98 -4.44
N MET A 81 11.78 1.23 -3.85
CA MET A 81 11.73 -0.24 -4.01
C MET A 81 10.80 -0.71 -5.13
N GLN A 82 9.78 0.06 -5.49
CA GLN A 82 8.78 -0.40 -6.46
C GLN A 82 9.18 0.00 -7.89
N PRO A 83 9.50 -0.95 -8.78
CA PRO A 83 9.76 -0.63 -10.18
C PRO A 83 8.46 -0.10 -10.83
N MET A 84 8.58 1.01 -11.55
CA MET A 84 7.42 1.67 -12.14
C MET A 84 6.80 0.79 -13.23
N PRO A 85 5.46 0.59 -13.23
CA PRO A 85 4.82 -0.33 -14.15
C PRO A 85 4.97 0.11 -15.61
N THR A 86 5.24 1.40 -15.87
CA THR A 86 5.57 1.94 -17.20
C THR A 86 6.84 1.35 -17.81
N GLN A 87 7.83 0.98 -17.00
CA GLN A 87 9.06 0.33 -17.48
C GLN A 87 8.79 -1.07 -18.02
N ASN A 88 7.79 -1.77 -17.45
CA ASN A 88 7.39 -3.12 -17.86
C ASN A 88 6.57 -3.11 -19.17
N ILE A 89 6.10 -1.95 -19.65
CA ILE A 89 5.33 -1.86 -20.90
C ILE A 89 6.26 -1.77 -22.13
N LYS A 90 7.53 -1.40 -21.95
CA LYS A 90 8.49 -1.21 -23.07
C LYS A 90 8.48 -2.34 -24.11
N PRO A 91 8.42 -3.64 -23.74
CA PRO A 91 8.35 -4.73 -24.72
C PRO A 91 7.07 -4.77 -25.56
N PHE A 92 5.97 -4.15 -25.08
CA PHE A 92 4.70 -4.08 -25.78
C PHE A 92 4.60 -2.87 -26.72
N LEU A 93 5.55 -1.93 -26.67
CA LEU A 93 5.56 -0.74 -27.53
C LEU A 93 5.81 -1.07 -29.01
N THR A 94 6.49 -2.19 -29.29
CA THR A 94 6.76 -2.68 -30.64
C THR A 94 5.60 -3.50 -31.22
N GLN A 95 4.57 -3.79 -30.41
CA GLN A 95 3.41 -4.56 -30.82
C GLN A 95 2.27 -3.62 -31.25
N ASN A 96 1.44 -4.06 -32.19
CA ASN A 96 0.29 -3.28 -32.68
C ASN A 96 -0.88 -3.30 -31.67
N ILE A 97 -0.66 -2.78 -30.46
CA ILE A 97 -1.65 -2.67 -29.38
C ILE A 97 -2.01 -1.19 -29.19
N ARG A 98 -3.30 -0.89 -29.05
CA ARG A 98 -3.79 0.46 -28.80
C ARG A 98 -3.21 1.03 -27.50
N ARG A 99 -2.72 2.27 -27.56
CA ARG A 99 -2.16 3.06 -26.43
C ARG A 99 -3.05 2.98 -25.18
N THR A 100 -4.34 3.25 -25.34
CA THR A 100 -5.32 3.24 -24.24
C THR A 100 -5.43 1.88 -23.55
N THR A 101 -5.28 0.78 -24.28
CA THR A 101 -5.28 -0.55 -23.65
C THR A 101 -4.01 -0.77 -22.82
N LEU A 102 -2.84 -0.33 -23.31
CA LEU A 102 -1.59 -0.48 -22.56
C LEU A 102 -1.60 0.37 -21.28
N VAL A 103 -2.11 1.60 -21.33
CA VAL A 103 -2.29 2.43 -20.14
C VAL A 103 -3.25 1.78 -19.15
N ASN A 104 -4.42 1.30 -19.60
CA ASN A 104 -5.36 0.58 -18.74
C ASN A 104 -4.75 -0.70 -18.13
N TYR A 105 -3.95 -1.44 -18.90
CA TYR A 105 -3.24 -2.61 -18.42
C TYR A 105 -2.25 -2.25 -17.30
N THR A 106 -1.55 -1.13 -17.46
CA THR A 106 -0.57 -0.62 -16.48
C THR A 106 -1.24 -0.23 -15.17
N ILE A 107 -2.39 0.44 -15.26
CA ILE A 107 -3.21 0.78 -14.10
C ILE A 107 -3.75 -0.50 -13.43
N LEU A 108 -4.24 -1.47 -14.21
CA LEU A 108 -4.74 -2.72 -13.65
C LEU A 108 -3.65 -3.51 -12.92
N LYS A 109 -2.43 -3.54 -13.47
CA LYS A 109 -1.28 -4.26 -12.90
C LYS A 109 -0.89 -3.77 -11.50
N ILE A 110 -1.11 -2.48 -11.23
CA ILE A 110 -0.84 -1.88 -9.92
C ILE A 110 -1.63 -2.59 -8.82
N PHE A 111 -2.91 -2.88 -9.04
CA PHE A 111 -3.75 -3.51 -8.03
C PHE A 111 -3.23 -4.88 -7.58
N PHE A 112 -2.51 -5.59 -8.44
CA PHE A 112 -1.93 -6.92 -8.15
C PHE A 112 -0.50 -6.87 -7.62
N HIS A 113 0.12 -5.69 -7.54
CA HIS A 113 1.48 -5.55 -7.05
C HIS A 113 1.53 -5.82 -5.53
N PHE A 114 2.59 -6.52 -5.06
CA PHE A 114 2.73 -6.92 -3.64
C PHE A 114 2.53 -5.75 -2.68
N PHE A 115 3.08 -4.58 -2.96
CA PHE A 115 2.93 -3.41 -2.08
C PHE A 115 1.46 -2.97 -1.92
N ASN A 116 0.57 -3.25 -2.87
CA ASN A 116 -0.84 -2.85 -2.83
C ASN A 116 -1.79 -3.87 -2.21
N TRP A 117 -1.33 -5.06 -1.86
CA TRP A 117 -2.13 -6.03 -1.12
C TRP A 117 -1.39 -6.59 0.10
N GLY A 118 -0.07 -6.43 0.18
CA GLY A 118 0.77 -6.96 1.24
C GLY A 118 0.43 -6.41 2.62
N TYR A 119 -0.08 -5.17 2.72
CA TYR A 119 -0.58 -4.63 3.99
C TYR A 119 -1.74 -5.44 4.56
N LEU A 120 -2.50 -6.17 3.73
CA LEU A 120 -3.59 -7.05 4.18
C LEU A 120 -3.08 -8.20 5.04
N LEU A 121 -1.81 -8.62 4.89
CA LEU A 121 -1.19 -9.63 5.74
C LEU A 121 -1.15 -9.21 7.22
N PHE A 122 -1.13 -7.90 7.48
CA PHE A 122 -1.23 -7.34 8.82
C PHE A 122 -2.68 -6.94 9.16
N VAL A 123 -3.34 -6.21 8.26
CA VAL A 123 -4.65 -5.61 8.53
C VAL A 123 -5.74 -6.67 8.73
N ILE A 124 -5.72 -7.79 7.99
CA ILE A 124 -6.72 -8.85 8.15
C ILE A 124 -6.62 -9.50 9.55
N PRO A 125 -5.46 -10.02 10.00
CA PRO A 125 -5.34 -10.54 11.36
C PRO A 125 -5.67 -9.50 12.44
N PHE A 126 -5.22 -8.26 12.26
CA PHE A 126 -5.49 -7.17 13.21
C PHE A 126 -7.01 -6.87 13.29
N ALA A 127 -7.71 -6.82 12.16
CA ALA A 127 -9.15 -6.64 12.09
C ALA A 127 -9.92 -7.77 12.78
N VAL A 128 -9.47 -9.03 12.59
CA VAL A 128 -10.07 -10.18 13.27
C VAL A 128 -9.93 -10.05 14.79
N LEU A 129 -8.76 -9.66 15.30
CA LEU A 129 -8.53 -9.46 16.74
C LEU A 129 -9.34 -8.30 17.30
N LEU A 130 -9.46 -7.19 16.58
CA LEU A 130 -10.33 -6.08 16.97
C LEU A 130 -11.78 -6.55 17.15
N ILE A 131 -12.31 -7.35 16.24
CA ILE A 131 -13.70 -7.83 16.32
C ILE A 131 -13.85 -8.89 17.43
N ALA A 132 -13.01 -9.92 17.42
CA ALA A 132 -13.16 -11.09 18.29
C ALA A 132 -12.82 -10.77 19.75
N ASP A 133 -11.70 -10.08 19.98
CA ASP A 133 -11.16 -9.85 21.32
C ASP A 133 -11.34 -8.40 21.76
N GLY A 134 -11.41 -7.46 20.82
CA GLY A 134 -11.50 -6.02 21.10
C GLY A 134 -12.94 -5.52 21.30
N GLY A 135 -13.96 -6.29 20.92
CA GLY A 135 -15.36 -5.87 21.00
C GLY A 135 -15.77 -4.79 19.98
N TYR A 136 -14.99 -4.61 18.91
CA TYR A 136 -15.27 -3.60 17.89
C TYR A 136 -16.41 -4.03 16.97
N SER A 137 -17.18 -3.06 16.47
CA SER A 137 -18.27 -3.35 15.55
C SER A 137 -17.73 -3.82 14.19
N ILE A 138 -18.34 -4.88 13.63
CA ILE A 138 -17.96 -5.41 12.31
C ILE A 138 -18.03 -4.32 11.22
N PRO A 139 -19.11 -3.52 11.11
CA PRO A 139 -19.18 -2.48 10.08
C PRO A 139 -18.09 -1.42 10.23
N GLY A 140 -17.79 -0.98 11.45
CA GLY A 140 -16.74 0.01 11.70
C GLY A 140 -15.36 -0.50 11.30
N VAL A 141 -15.03 -1.74 11.65
CA VAL A 141 -13.73 -2.36 11.30
C VAL A 141 -13.59 -2.53 9.78
N LEU A 142 -14.68 -2.87 9.09
CA LEU A 142 -14.69 -2.95 7.63
C LEU A 142 -14.49 -1.57 6.99
N MET A 143 -15.20 -0.52 7.46
CA MET A 143 -14.99 0.85 7.00
C MET A 143 -13.54 1.29 7.20
N PHE A 144 -12.98 1.03 8.37
CA PHE A 144 -11.58 1.32 8.68
C PHE A 144 -10.63 0.60 7.72
N SER A 145 -10.78 -0.71 7.55
CA SER A 145 -9.92 -1.53 6.68
C SER A 145 -9.97 -1.07 5.23
N VAL A 146 -11.15 -0.72 4.72
CA VAL A 146 -11.33 -0.15 3.37
C VAL A 146 -10.69 1.23 3.29
N GLY A 147 -10.90 2.10 4.28
CA GLY A 147 -10.29 3.44 4.29
C GLY A 147 -8.76 3.37 4.21
N ILE A 148 -8.15 2.51 5.03
CA ILE A 148 -6.71 2.26 5.07
C ILE A 148 -6.20 1.69 3.74
N MET A 149 -6.92 0.73 3.14
CA MET A 149 -6.64 0.19 1.81
C MET A 149 -6.55 1.29 0.75
N PHE A 150 -7.49 2.22 0.74
CA PHE A 150 -7.49 3.31 -0.22
C PHE A 150 -6.42 4.38 0.05
N VAL A 151 -5.93 4.53 1.28
CA VAL A 151 -4.73 5.34 1.56
C VAL A 151 -3.50 4.72 0.88
N PHE A 152 -3.33 3.39 0.92
CA PHE A 152 -2.23 2.73 0.21
C PHE A 152 -2.35 2.87 -1.32
N TYR A 153 -3.56 2.78 -1.86
CA TYR A 153 -3.76 3.06 -3.28
C TYR A 153 -3.46 4.51 -3.65
N PHE A 154 -3.91 5.45 -2.83
CA PHE A 154 -3.56 6.86 -2.99
C PHE A 154 -2.04 7.06 -3.05
N ASN A 155 -1.30 6.50 -2.08
CA ASN A 155 0.16 6.53 -2.07
C ASN A 155 0.76 5.93 -3.34
N ASN A 156 0.24 4.78 -3.80
CA ASN A 156 0.76 4.15 -5.00
C ASN A 156 0.55 5.02 -6.24
N PHE A 157 -0.64 5.60 -6.44
CA PHE A 157 -0.89 6.47 -7.59
C PHE A 157 -0.12 7.79 -7.49
N LEU A 158 0.03 8.33 -6.29
CA LEU A 158 0.88 9.49 -6.04
C LEU A 158 2.34 9.19 -6.38
N ASN A 159 2.84 8.01 -6.04
CA ASN A 159 4.19 7.56 -6.36
C ASN A 159 4.46 7.62 -7.88
N ILE A 160 3.48 7.24 -8.71
CA ILE A 160 3.57 7.31 -10.17
C ILE A 160 3.71 8.75 -10.67
N LEU A 161 2.96 9.68 -10.09
CA LEU A 161 3.02 11.11 -10.44
C LEU A 161 4.33 11.77 -10.00
N LEU A 162 4.97 11.22 -8.96
CA LEU A 162 6.27 11.65 -8.45
C LEU A 162 7.44 11.00 -9.19
N ASN A 163 7.20 10.04 -10.07
CA ASN A 163 8.26 9.33 -10.79
C ASN A 163 9.26 10.30 -11.44
N LYS A 164 10.56 10.05 -11.26
CA LYS A 164 11.67 10.90 -11.75
C LYS A 164 11.73 12.31 -11.15
N LYS A 165 11.03 12.58 -10.04
CA LYS A 165 11.07 13.86 -9.30
C LYS A 165 11.76 13.71 -7.95
N ASP A 166 12.98 13.15 -7.96
CA ASP A 166 13.74 12.80 -6.75
C ASP A 166 13.86 13.97 -5.77
N LYS A 167 14.07 15.20 -6.27
CA LYS A 167 14.15 16.43 -5.46
C LYS A 167 12.90 16.68 -4.62
N VAL A 168 11.71 16.44 -5.20
CA VAL A 168 10.43 16.61 -4.50
C VAL A 168 10.31 15.57 -3.40
N LEU A 169 10.73 14.33 -3.67
CA LEU A 169 10.67 13.26 -2.69
C LEU A 169 11.63 13.49 -1.52
N TYR A 170 12.88 13.90 -1.78
CA TYR A 170 13.83 14.22 -0.71
C TYR A 170 13.33 15.38 0.16
N ALA A 171 12.69 16.39 -0.44
CA ALA A 171 12.07 17.47 0.30
C ALA A 171 10.92 16.95 1.19
N VAL A 172 10.03 16.10 0.66
CA VAL A 172 8.94 15.49 1.45
C VAL A 172 9.51 14.63 2.58
N ALA A 173 10.52 13.81 2.32
CA ALA A 173 11.18 13.00 3.34
C ALA A 173 11.77 13.85 4.47
N ALA A 174 12.49 14.93 4.11
CA ALA A 174 13.09 15.84 5.07
C ALA A 174 12.03 16.53 5.96
N VAL A 175 10.94 17.00 5.34
CA VAL A 175 9.81 17.59 6.08
C VAL A 175 9.21 16.59 7.07
N VAL A 176 9.05 15.33 6.66
CA VAL A 176 8.42 14.31 7.50
C VAL A 176 9.31 13.91 8.65
N ILE A 177 10.63 13.81 8.44
CA ILE A 177 11.59 13.58 9.51
C ILE A 177 11.55 14.76 10.50
N ALA A 178 11.51 16.00 10.01
CA ALA A 178 11.43 17.18 10.86
C ALA A 178 10.12 17.22 11.66
N LEU A 179 8.99 16.89 11.04
CA LEU A 179 7.68 16.82 11.69
C LEU A 179 7.62 15.69 12.72
N GLY A 180 8.19 14.52 12.42
CA GLY A 180 8.29 13.41 13.37
C GLY A 180 9.18 13.73 14.56
N ALA A 181 10.31 14.42 14.33
CA ALA A 181 11.14 14.93 15.42
C ALA A 181 10.40 15.98 16.27
N ALA A 182 9.68 16.90 15.62
CA ALA A 182 8.89 17.91 16.31
C ALA A 182 7.77 17.28 17.18
N ASP A 183 7.11 16.22 16.71
CA ASP A 183 6.12 15.47 17.50
C ASP A 183 6.78 14.71 18.66
N TYR A 184 7.95 14.09 18.43
CA TYR A 184 8.70 13.40 19.48
C TYR A 184 9.12 14.32 20.63
N TYR A 185 9.57 15.54 20.32
CA TYR A 185 9.92 16.55 21.32
C TYR A 185 8.71 17.34 21.87
N GLY A 186 7.48 17.03 21.40
CA GLY A 186 6.26 17.64 21.90
C GLY A 186 5.97 19.05 21.39
N TYR A 187 6.65 19.52 20.34
CA TYR A 187 6.40 20.84 19.74
C TYR A 187 5.11 20.87 18.91
N ILE A 188 4.73 19.74 18.29
CA ILE A 188 3.53 19.62 17.44
C ILE A 188 2.82 18.30 17.79
N PRO A 189 1.50 18.28 18.05
CA PRO A 189 0.77 17.06 18.39
C PRO A 189 0.34 16.27 17.13
N LEU A 190 1.29 15.92 16.27
CA LEU A 190 1.01 15.30 14.97
C LEU A 190 0.43 13.89 15.12
N SER A 191 0.95 13.10 16.07
CA SER A 191 0.41 11.78 16.43
C SER A 191 -1.06 11.87 16.86
N THR A 192 -1.43 12.90 17.61
CA THR A 192 -2.81 13.12 18.07
C THR A 192 -3.73 13.47 16.89
N TRP A 193 -3.26 14.29 15.94
CA TRP A 193 -4.03 14.60 14.74
C TRP A 193 -4.18 13.38 13.82
N SER A 194 -3.11 12.61 13.63
CA SER A 194 -3.16 11.32 12.93
C SER A 194 -4.20 10.41 13.57
N GLY A 195 -4.16 10.26 14.89
CA GLY A 195 -5.11 9.46 15.66
C GLY A 195 -6.55 9.84 15.36
N LYS A 196 -6.87 11.14 15.44
CA LYS A 196 -8.22 11.65 15.12
C LYS A 196 -8.64 11.38 13.68
N ILE A 197 -7.76 11.63 12.71
CA ILE A 197 -8.07 11.45 11.28
C ILE A 197 -8.33 9.99 10.94
N PHE A 198 -7.45 9.08 11.36
CA PHE A 198 -7.58 7.67 10.99
C PHE A 198 -8.58 6.92 11.86
N TYR A 199 -8.77 7.30 13.12
CA TYR A 199 -9.84 6.76 13.95
C TYR A 199 -11.23 7.23 13.47
N ALA A 200 -11.34 8.38 12.80
CA ALA A 200 -12.58 8.80 12.15
C ALA A 200 -13.03 7.80 11.07
N LEU A 201 -12.12 7.06 10.42
CA LEU A 201 -12.47 6.04 9.44
C LEU A 201 -13.27 4.87 10.06
N TYR A 202 -13.08 4.62 11.36
CA TYR A 202 -13.85 3.66 12.13
C TYR A 202 -15.12 4.28 12.74
N SER A 203 -14.97 5.43 13.39
CA SER A 203 -16.01 6.02 14.25
C SER A 203 -17.06 6.84 13.50
N VAL A 204 -16.73 7.43 12.35
CA VAL A 204 -17.64 8.27 11.56
C VAL A 204 -18.12 7.49 10.33
N PRO A 205 -19.43 7.17 10.24
CA PRO A 205 -19.99 6.51 9.06
C PRO A 205 -19.67 7.28 7.78
N GLY A 206 -19.14 6.58 6.78
CA GLY A 206 -18.81 7.17 5.47
C GLY A 206 -17.48 7.94 5.40
N ALA A 207 -16.77 8.16 6.51
CA ALA A 207 -15.45 8.83 6.47
C ALA A 207 -14.43 8.06 5.63
N PHE A 208 -14.54 6.73 5.54
CA PHE A 208 -13.73 5.90 4.66
C PHE A 208 -13.88 6.24 3.16
N LEU A 209 -14.95 6.93 2.76
CA LEU A 209 -15.13 7.37 1.37
C LEU A 209 -14.15 8.49 0.99
N ILE A 210 -13.65 9.25 1.97
CA ILE A 210 -12.68 10.32 1.72
C ILE A 210 -11.41 9.77 1.06
N PRO A 211 -10.68 8.80 1.65
CA PRO A 211 -9.52 8.21 0.97
C PRO A 211 -9.89 7.48 -0.33
N VAL A 212 -11.10 6.91 -0.45
CA VAL A 212 -11.58 6.29 -1.71
C VAL A 212 -11.64 7.32 -2.83
N VAL A 213 -12.28 8.47 -2.59
CA VAL A 213 -12.40 9.55 -3.57
C VAL A 213 -11.03 10.13 -3.90
N LEU A 214 -10.18 10.38 -2.90
CA LEU A 214 -8.82 10.90 -3.10
C LEU A 214 -7.99 9.95 -3.98
N ALA A 215 -8.01 8.65 -3.68
CA ALA A 215 -7.33 7.65 -4.48
C ALA A 215 -7.87 7.60 -5.92
N GLY A 216 -9.19 7.72 -6.11
CA GLY A 216 -9.81 7.77 -7.44
C GLY A 216 -9.38 8.99 -8.26
N VAL A 217 -9.32 10.16 -7.64
CA VAL A 217 -8.84 11.40 -8.30
C VAL A 217 -7.37 11.26 -8.70
N VAL A 218 -6.50 10.80 -7.79
CA VAL A 218 -5.08 10.64 -8.10
C VAL A 218 -4.85 9.51 -9.11
N ALA A 219 -5.66 8.45 -9.10
CA ALA A 219 -5.63 7.41 -10.13
C ALA A 219 -5.96 7.98 -11.52
N TYR A 220 -6.95 8.86 -11.62
CA TYR A 220 -7.28 9.54 -12.88
C TYR A 220 -6.14 10.45 -13.35
N LEU A 221 -5.52 11.22 -12.45
CA LEU A 221 -4.36 12.04 -12.78
C LEU A 221 -3.16 11.18 -13.22
N ALA A 222 -2.91 10.06 -12.56
CA ALA A 222 -1.87 9.11 -12.92
C ALA A 222 -2.14 8.49 -14.30
N TYR A 223 -3.39 8.11 -14.59
CA TYR A 223 -3.81 7.64 -15.90
C TYR A 223 -3.49 8.66 -17.00
N ARG A 224 -3.89 9.93 -16.78
CA ARG A 224 -3.63 11.02 -17.72
C ARG A 224 -2.14 11.25 -17.92
N ASN A 225 -1.36 11.27 -16.84
CA ASN A 225 0.08 11.46 -16.89
C ASN A 225 0.78 10.34 -17.69
N ILE A 226 0.38 9.07 -17.49
CA ILE A 226 0.93 7.94 -18.25
C ILE A 226 0.54 8.04 -19.72
N LEU A 227 -0.69 8.47 -20.03
CA LEU A 227 -1.17 8.61 -21.40
C LEU A 227 -0.41 9.70 -22.17
N GLU A 228 -0.17 10.85 -21.53
CA GLU A 228 0.57 11.98 -22.12
C GLU A 228 2.05 11.65 -22.32
N ASN A 229 2.69 10.97 -21.34
CA ASN A 229 4.12 10.65 -21.38
C ASN A 229 4.41 9.23 -21.93
N PHE A 230 3.48 8.63 -22.68
CA PHE A 230 3.63 7.23 -23.12
C PHE A 230 4.77 7.03 -24.13
N TYR A 231 5.20 8.09 -24.82
CA TYR A 231 6.23 8.04 -25.88
C TYR A 231 7.51 8.83 -25.55
N LEU A 232 7.59 9.46 -24.37
CA LEU A 232 8.69 10.34 -23.94
C LEU A 232 9.18 9.95 -22.54
#